data_AF-A0A6M3KEB4-F1
#
_entry.id   AF-A0A6M3KEB4-F1
#
_cell.length_a   1.000
_cell.length_b   1.000
_cell.length_c   1.000
_cell.angle_alpha   90.00
_cell.angle_beta   90.00
_cell.angle_gamma   90.00
#
_symmetry.space_group_name_H-M   'P 1'
#
loop_
_entity.id
_entity.type
_entity.pdbx_description
1 polymer ?
#
loop_
_entity_poly.entity_id
_entity_poly.type
_entity_poly.pdbx_seq_one_letter_code
_entity_poly.pdbx_strand_id
1 'polypeptide(L)'
;MGFATAALLTLAAVQGYTSIASGKAQKKEADYNASLLEQSAGQFDVQSALIEKQKGLDLYQANRQIGQVMGTTKANIAKSGITMSGSPMAVMLDTYTQMEIDKRVNQSNLDMQKYNVGIEKSRTLSQAEAYRRQGKSAVFAGYTNAFTSALSVGVNYGIYTGAFNQKAPQRAGKL
;
A
#
# COMPACT_ATOMS: atom_id res chain seq x y z
N MET A 1 -28.41 32.66 -36.38
CA MET A 1 -28.47 31.37 -35.66
C MET A 1 -27.11 30.64 -35.54
N GLY A 2 -26.06 30.95 -36.34
CA GLY A 2 -24.77 30.22 -36.28
C GLY A 2 -23.87 30.51 -35.06
N PHE A 3 -24.02 31.66 -34.40
CA PHE A 3 -23.19 32.05 -33.25
C PHE A 3 -23.49 31.24 -31.98
N ALA A 4 -24.75 30.82 -31.76
CA ALA A 4 -25.14 30.04 -30.60
C ALA A 4 -24.59 28.59 -30.66
N THR A 5 -24.57 28.00 -31.86
CA THR A 5 -24.04 26.65 -32.10
C THR A 5 -22.51 26.61 -32.02
N ALA A 6 -21.83 27.64 -32.53
CA ALA A 6 -20.39 27.79 -32.40
C ALA A 6 -19.97 27.99 -30.92
N ALA A 7 -20.74 28.78 -30.15
CA ALA A 7 -20.49 29.00 -28.73
C ALA A 7 -20.70 27.73 -27.88
N LEU A 8 -21.69 26.88 -28.21
CA LEU A 8 -21.92 25.61 -27.53
C LEU A 8 -20.83 24.56 -27.85
N LEU A 9 -20.37 24.51 -29.11
CA LEU A 9 -19.25 23.64 -29.51
C LEU A 9 -17.93 24.07 -28.86
N THR A 10 -17.66 25.37 -28.77
CA THR A 10 -16.47 25.87 -28.08
C THR A 10 -16.56 25.66 -26.57
N LEU A 11 -17.72 25.85 -25.94
CA LEU A 11 -17.89 25.55 -24.51
C LEU A 11 -17.67 24.07 -24.21
N ALA A 12 -18.23 23.17 -25.02
CA ALA A 12 -18.06 21.74 -24.83
C ALA A 12 -16.63 21.26 -25.10
N ALA A 13 -15.95 21.85 -26.09
CA ALA A 13 -14.54 21.59 -26.35
C ALA A 13 -13.66 22.08 -25.19
N VAL A 14 -13.95 23.26 -24.64
CA VAL A 14 -13.25 23.81 -23.46
C VAL A 14 -13.49 22.94 -22.23
N GLN A 15 -14.74 22.53 -21.96
CA GLN A 15 -15.09 21.66 -20.83
C GLN A 15 -14.51 20.25 -20.96
N GLY A 16 -14.48 19.67 -22.16
CA GLY A 16 -13.83 18.38 -22.41
C GLY A 16 -12.31 18.45 -22.23
N TYR A 17 -11.67 19.53 -22.70
CA TYR A 17 -10.23 19.73 -22.54
C TYR A 17 -9.83 19.95 -21.08
N THR A 18 -10.59 20.77 -20.33
CA THR A 18 -10.35 20.99 -18.90
C THR A 18 -10.56 19.70 -18.09
N SER A 19 -11.51 18.85 -18.47
CA SER A 19 -11.75 17.55 -17.83
C SER A 19 -10.60 16.55 -18.02
N ILE A 20 -9.96 16.54 -19.19
CA ILE A 20 -8.80 15.67 -19.46
C ILE A 20 -7.56 16.21 -18.73
N ALA A 21 -7.36 17.53 -18.75
CA ALA A 21 -6.25 18.18 -18.07
C ALA A 21 -6.34 18.00 -16.53
N SER A 22 -7.54 18.15 -15.95
CA SER A 22 -7.77 17.93 -14.52
C SER A 22 -7.52 16.47 -14.11
N GLY A 23 -7.97 15.50 -14.91
CA GLY A 23 -7.70 14.08 -14.65
C GLY A 23 -6.21 13.75 -14.64
N LYS A 24 -5.43 14.32 -15.58
CA LYS A 24 -3.96 14.15 -15.61
C LYS A 24 -3.27 14.78 -14.41
N ALA A 25 -3.71 15.96 -13.97
CA ALA A 25 -3.20 16.63 -12.78
C ALA A 25 -3.46 15.79 -11.51
N GLN A 26 -4.70 15.30 -11.34
CA GLN A 26 -5.09 14.42 -10.23
C GLN A 26 -4.29 13.12 -10.22
N LYS A 27 -4.03 12.52 -11.39
CA LYS A 27 -3.15 11.35 -11.47
C LYS A 27 -1.74 11.66 -10.99
N LYS A 28 -1.15 12.78 -11.40
CA LYS A 28 0.21 13.15 -10.99
C LYS A 28 0.31 13.37 -9.48
N GLU A 29 -0.71 14.00 -8.89
CA GLU A 29 -0.80 14.19 -7.44
C GLU A 29 -0.97 12.86 -6.70
N ALA A 30 -1.84 11.97 -7.19
CA ALA A 30 -2.03 10.64 -6.63
C ALA A 30 -0.77 9.76 -6.75
N ASP A 31 -0.06 9.83 -7.88
CA ASP A 31 1.21 9.12 -8.11
C ASP A 31 2.32 9.66 -7.18
N TYR A 32 2.33 10.97 -6.90
CA TYR A 32 3.25 11.58 -5.93
C TYR A 32 2.96 11.09 -4.50
N ASN A 33 1.70 11.11 -4.09
CA ASN A 33 1.29 10.60 -2.78
C ASN A 33 1.59 9.09 -2.63
N ALA A 34 1.37 8.30 -3.68
CA ALA A 34 1.75 6.89 -3.70
C ALA A 34 3.27 6.69 -3.55
N SER A 35 4.08 7.50 -4.24
CA SER A 35 5.55 7.45 -4.13
C SER A 35 6.04 7.80 -2.71
N LEU A 36 5.39 8.79 -2.07
CA LEU A 36 5.69 9.15 -0.68
C LEU A 36 5.43 7.96 0.28
N LEU A 37 4.29 7.30 0.12
CA LEU A 37 3.93 6.11 0.89
C LEU A 37 4.87 4.93 0.62
N GLU A 38 5.35 4.76 -0.61
CA GLU A 38 6.37 3.75 -0.94
C GLU A 38 7.72 4.05 -0.30
N GLN A 39 8.12 5.32 -0.21
CA GLN A 39 9.31 5.68 0.57
C GLN A 39 9.14 5.36 2.05
N SER A 40 7.96 5.63 2.61
CA SER A 40 7.63 5.19 3.98
C SER A 40 7.65 3.67 4.10
N ALA A 41 7.19 2.92 3.09
CA ALA A 41 7.29 1.46 3.03
C ALA A 41 8.76 0.97 3.12
N GLY A 42 9.70 1.69 2.51
CA GLY A 42 11.13 1.43 2.62
C GLY A 42 11.69 1.60 4.04
N GLN A 43 11.12 2.50 4.85
CA GLN A 43 11.52 2.65 6.26
C GLN A 43 11.12 1.42 7.08
N PHE A 44 9.95 0.83 6.81
CA PHE A 44 9.55 -0.43 7.43
C PHE A 44 10.47 -1.60 7.05
N ASP A 45 11.05 -1.59 5.83
CA ASP A 45 12.06 -2.58 5.44
C ASP A 45 13.34 -2.45 6.27
N VAL A 46 13.83 -1.22 6.46
CA VAL A 46 14.99 -0.95 7.33
C VAL A 46 14.69 -1.40 8.76
N GLN A 47 13.50 -1.10 9.27
CA GLN A 47 13.09 -1.50 10.62
C GLN A 47 13.03 -3.03 10.76
N SER A 48 12.51 -3.74 9.77
CA SER A 48 12.49 -5.20 9.77
C SER A 48 13.89 -5.83 9.78
N ALA A 49 14.83 -5.22 9.04
CA ALA A 49 16.23 -5.66 9.00
C ALA A 49 16.96 -5.39 10.33
N LEU A 50 16.63 -4.28 11.01
CA LEU A 50 17.14 -3.98 12.35
C LEU A 50 16.64 -5.01 13.38
N ILE A 51 15.35 -5.36 13.36
CA ILE A 51 14.78 -6.40 14.24
C ILE A 51 15.49 -7.75 14.02
N GLU A 52 15.82 -8.08 12.78
CA GLU A 52 16.54 -9.32 12.47
C GLU A 52 17.99 -9.32 12.96
N LYS A 53 18.70 -8.18 12.81
CA LYS A 53 20.04 -8.02 13.42
C LYS A 53 19.98 -8.12 14.94
N GLN A 54 18.97 -7.52 15.57
CA GLN A 54 18.76 -7.60 17.02
C GLN A 54 18.52 -9.04 17.46
N LYS A 55 17.68 -9.80 16.75
CA LYS A 55 17.47 -11.24 17.00
C LYS A 55 18.79 -12.02 16.96
N GLY A 56 19.65 -11.75 15.98
CA GLY A 56 20.97 -12.38 15.88
C GLY A 56 21.90 -12.06 17.05
N LEU A 57 21.94 -10.79 17.47
CA LEU A 57 22.73 -10.34 18.62
C LEU A 57 22.22 -10.93 19.94
N ASP A 58 20.91 -10.96 20.15
CA ASP A 58 20.29 -11.52 21.36
C ASP A 58 20.54 -13.02 21.47
N LEU A 59 20.43 -13.75 20.35
CA LEU A 59 20.78 -15.17 20.29
C LEU A 59 22.26 -15.42 20.64
N TYR A 60 23.16 -14.60 20.11
CA TYR A 60 24.58 -14.71 20.39
C TYR A 60 24.88 -14.43 21.88
N GLN A 61 24.28 -13.38 22.44
CA GLN A 61 24.42 -13.03 23.86
C GLN A 61 23.87 -14.12 24.77
N ALA A 62 22.68 -14.66 24.47
CA ALA A 62 22.07 -15.75 25.22
C ALA A 62 22.96 -17.01 25.21
N ASN A 63 23.45 -17.42 24.04
CA ASN A 63 24.37 -18.56 23.93
C ASN A 63 25.67 -18.34 24.71
N ARG A 64 26.21 -17.12 24.68
CA ARG A 64 27.42 -16.76 25.45
C ARG A 64 27.16 -16.82 26.95
N GLN A 65 26.03 -16.32 27.44
CA GLN A 65 25.65 -16.38 28.86
C GLN A 65 25.46 -17.84 29.31
N ILE A 66 24.75 -18.66 28.53
CA ILE A 66 24.60 -20.09 28.81
C ILE A 66 25.98 -20.76 28.90
N GLY A 67 26.88 -20.50 27.95
CA GLY A 67 28.23 -21.04 27.97
C GLY A 67 29.05 -20.60 29.20
N GLN A 68 28.94 -19.33 29.61
CA GLN A 68 29.60 -18.80 30.81
C GLN A 68 29.05 -19.43 32.10
N VAL A 69 27.72 -19.57 32.21
CA VAL A 69 27.07 -20.24 33.35
C VAL A 69 27.51 -21.70 33.41
N MET A 70 27.48 -22.42 32.29
CA MET A 70 27.95 -23.82 32.26
C MET A 70 29.43 -23.93 32.63
N GLY A 71 30.28 -23.03 32.12
CA GLY A 71 31.72 -23.04 32.40
C GLY A 71 32.03 -22.73 33.87
N THR A 72 31.40 -21.69 34.43
CA THR A 72 31.56 -21.33 35.85
C THR A 72 31.04 -22.42 36.76
N THR A 73 29.90 -23.04 36.44
CA THR A 73 29.39 -24.09 37.31
C THR A 73 30.20 -25.39 37.19
N LYS A 74 30.68 -25.77 36.00
CA LYS A 74 31.64 -26.88 35.87
C LYS A 74 32.91 -26.63 36.68
N ALA A 75 33.45 -25.40 36.62
CA ALA A 75 34.64 -25.02 37.38
C ALA A 75 34.40 -25.03 38.90
N ASN A 76 33.25 -24.51 39.35
CA ASN A 76 32.86 -24.52 40.77
C ASN A 76 32.66 -25.94 41.31
N ILE A 77 32.02 -26.81 40.53
CA ILE A 77 31.82 -28.22 40.87
C ILE A 77 33.17 -28.95 40.94
N ALA A 78 34.02 -28.79 39.92
CA ALA A 78 35.36 -29.35 39.91
C ALA A 78 36.22 -28.87 41.09
N LYS A 79 36.11 -27.58 41.47
CA LYS A 79 36.80 -27.00 42.63
C LYS A 79 36.25 -27.51 43.96
N SER A 80 34.94 -27.77 44.05
CA SER A 80 34.30 -28.23 45.28
C SER A 80 34.53 -29.72 45.57
N GLY A 81 35.00 -30.50 44.59
CA GLY A 81 35.16 -31.96 44.72
C GLY A 81 33.83 -32.72 44.85
N ILE A 82 32.70 -32.04 44.76
CA ILE A 82 31.35 -32.61 44.84
C ILE A 82 30.96 -33.12 43.46
N THR A 83 30.54 -34.38 43.34
CA THR A 83 29.90 -34.89 42.13
C THR A 83 28.58 -34.17 41.92
N MET A 84 28.36 -33.60 40.73
CA MET A 84 27.10 -32.98 40.33
C MET A 84 25.98 -34.03 40.47
N SER A 85 25.30 -34.09 41.61
CA SER A 85 24.27 -35.08 41.92
C SER A 85 23.30 -34.50 42.95
N GLY A 86 22.00 -34.79 42.77
CA GLY A 86 20.92 -34.28 43.64
C GLY A 86 20.55 -32.81 43.38
N SER A 87 20.33 -32.05 44.46
CA SER A 87 19.75 -30.69 44.44
C SER A 87 20.52 -29.63 43.62
N PRO A 88 21.86 -29.56 43.61
CA PRO A 88 22.59 -28.55 42.84
C PRO A 88 22.42 -28.74 41.31
N MET A 89 22.30 -30.00 40.86
CA MET A 89 22.00 -30.31 39.45
C MET A 89 20.57 -29.93 39.10
N ALA A 90 19.62 -30.13 40.01
CA ALA A 90 18.22 -29.73 39.79
C ALA A 90 18.08 -28.21 39.64
N VAL A 91 18.78 -27.42 40.46
CA VAL A 91 18.79 -25.94 40.36
C VAL A 91 19.45 -25.48 39.06
N MET A 92 20.54 -26.11 38.61
CA MET A 92 21.13 -25.82 37.30
C MET A 92 20.20 -26.14 36.14
N LEU A 93 19.53 -27.30 36.20
CA LEU A 93 18.60 -27.73 35.16
C LEU A 93 17.39 -26.77 35.10
N ASP A 94 16.87 -26.37 36.25
CA ASP A 94 15.78 -25.39 36.33
C ASP A 94 16.21 -24.03 35.78
N THR A 95 17.39 -23.53 36.16
CA THR A 95 17.96 -22.28 35.61
C THR A 95 18.14 -22.36 34.09
N TYR A 96 18.64 -23.49 33.58
CA TYR A 96 18.78 -23.71 32.14
C TYR A 96 17.42 -23.73 31.43
N THR A 97 16.44 -24.41 32.03
CA THR A 97 15.08 -24.48 31.51
C THR A 97 14.43 -23.11 31.45
N GLN A 98 14.59 -22.30 32.50
CA GLN A 98 14.12 -20.91 32.55
C GLN A 98 14.80 -20.05 31.47
N MET A 99 16.12 -20.13 31.31
CA MET A 99 16.83 -19.39 30.26
C MET A 99 16.37 -19.78 28.84
N GLU A 100 16.08 -21.05 28.60
CA GLU A 100 15.60 -21.50 27.29
C GLU A 100 14.15 -21.08 27.05
N ILE A 101 13.31 -21.06 28.09
CA ILE A 101 11.95 -20.50 28.03
C ILE A 101 12.02 -19.01 27.71
N ASP A 102 12.84 -18.23 28.42
CA ASP A 102 13.01 -16.79 28.20
C ASP A 102 13.48 -16.49 26.79
N LYS A 103 14.43 -17.28 26.29
CA LYS A 103 14.90 -17.19 24.90
C LYS A 103 13.78 -17.44 23.90
N ARG A 104 12.94 -18.46 24.11
CA ARG A 104 11.79 -18.75 23.24
C ARG A 104 10.73 -17.66 23.30
N VAL A 105 10.45 -17.12 24.47
CA VAL A 105 9.52 -15.99 24.65
C VAL A 105 10.03 -14.76 23.93
N ASN A 106 11.32 -14.42 24.07
CA ASN A 106 11.92 -13.30 23.36
C ASN A 106 11.87 -13.50 21.83
N GLN A 107 12.22 -14.69 21.34
CA GLN A 107 12.08 -15.02 19.91
C GLN A 107 10.64 -14.85 19.41
N SER A 108 9.65 -15.32 20.16
CA SER A 108 8.24 -15.17 19.81
C SER A 108 7.80 -13.71 19.78
N ASN A 109 8.27 -12.89 20.73
CA ASN A 109 7.97 -11.46 20.76
C ASN A 109 8.58 -10.73 19.55
N LEU A 110 9.80 -11.08 19.16
CA LEU A 110 10.45 -10.52 17.97
C LEU A 110 9.74 -10.95 16.68
N ASP A 111 9.29 -12.20 16.60
CA ASP A 111 8.55 -12.69 15.44
C ASP A 111 7.18 -12.00 15.32
N MET A 112 6.49 -11.75 16.45
CA MET A 112 5.28 -10.92 16.49
C MET A 112 5.55 -9.48 16.03
N GLN A 113 6.66 -8.87 16.46
CA GLN A 113 7.04 -7.52 16.01
C GLN A 113 7.30 -7.48 14.50
N LYS A 114 8.05 -8.45 13.94
CA LYS A 114 8.27 -8.54 12.48
C LYS A 114 6.94 -8.70 11.73
N TYR A 115 6.03 -9.51 12.26
CA TYR A 115 4.71 -9.71 11.68
C TYR A 115 3.88 -8.41 11.63
N ASN A 116 3.86 -7.66 12.74
CA ASN A 116 3.16 -6.37 12.80
C ASN A 116 3.73 -5.35 11.79
N VAL A 117 5.06 -5.23 11.72
CA VAL A 117 5.74 -4.37 10.73
C VAL A 117 5.41 -4.80 9.29
N GLY A 118 5.34 -6.12 9.04
CA GLY A 118 4.94 -6.66 7.74
C GLY A 118 3.50 -6.30 7.35
N ILE A 119 2.56 -6.37 8.30
CA ILE A 119 1.17 -5.94 8.08
C ILE A 119 1.12 -4.43 7.79
N GLU A 120 1.82 -3.61 8.56
CA GLU A 120 1.84 -2.15 8.36
C GLU A 120 2.43 -1.77 7.01
N LYS A 121 3.51 -2.44 6.59
CA LYS A 121 4.07 -2.30 5.24
C LYS A 121 3.03 -2.67 4.17
N SER A 122 2.38 -3.82 4.31
CA SER A 122 1.36 -4.28 3.35
C SER A 122 0.19 -3.31 3.25
N ARG A 123 -0.28 -2.77 4.38
CA ARG A 123 -1.33 -1.73 4.41
C ARG A 123 -0.88 -0.45 3.71
N THR A 124 0.36 -0.01 3.95
CA THR A 124 0.93 1.20 3.34
C THR A 124 1.05 1.04 1.82
N LEU A 125 1.55 -0.10 1.35
CA LEU A 125 1.63 -0.41 -0.08
C LEU A 125 0.24 -0.53 -0.72
N SER A 126 -0.72 -1.14 -0.02
CA SER A 126 -2.10 -1.23 -0.50
C SER A 126 -2.76 0.14 -0.64
N GLN A 127 -2.46 1.07 0.28
CA GLN A 127 -2.92 2.46 0.19
C GLN A 127 -2.26 3.17 -1.00
N ALA A 128 -0.95 3.02 -1.19
CA ALA A 128 -0.24 3.58 -2.35
C ALA A 128 -0.85 3.07 -3.67
N GLU A 129 -1.15 1.78 -3.76
CA GLU A 129 -1.81 1.20 -4.92
C GLU A 129 -3.24 1.74 -5.12
N ALA A 130 -3.99 1.93 -4.03
CA ALA A 130 -5.31 2.56 -4.07
C ALA A 130 -5.26 3.99 -4.64
N TYR A 131 -4.28 4.81 -4.23
CA TYR A 131 -4.06 6.13 -4.80
C TYR A 131 -3.74 6.07 -6.30
N ARG A 132 -2.86 5.15 -6.73
CA ARG A 132 -2.59 4.95 -8.17
C ARG A 132 -3.83 4.54 -8.95
N ARG A 133 -4.66 3.66 -8.39
CA ARG A 133 -5.94 3.27 -9.01
C ARG A 133 -6.90 4.45 -9.10
N GLN A 134 -6.99 5.27 -8.04
CA GLN A 134 -7.79 6.49 -8.04
C GLN A 134 -7.34 7.48 -9.13
N GLY A 135 -6.03 7.70 -9.27
CA GLY A 135 -5.48 8.55 -10.33
C GLY A 135 -5.77 8.03 -11.75
N LYS A 136 -5.63 6.71 -11.98
CA LYS A 136 -6.00 6.08 -13.26
C LYS A 136 -7.50 6.22 -13.54
N SER A 137 -8.35 6.02 -12.53
CA SER A 137 -9.79 6.19 -12.63
C SER A 137 -10.19 7.64 -12.93
N ALA A 138 -9.51 8.62 -12.33
CA ALA A 138 -9.76 10.04 -12.58
C ALA A 138 -9.42 10.44 -14.02
N VAL A 139 -8.29 9.94 -14.56
CA VAL A 139 -7.94 10.14 -15.98
C VAL A 139 -8.99 9.49 -16.88
N PHE A 140 -9.35 8.25 -16.60
CA PHE A 140 -10.37 7.54 -17.37
C PHE A 140 -11.71 8.30 -17.35
N ALA A 141 -12.18 8.71 -16.18
CA ALA A 141 -13.40 9.50 -16.03
C ALA A 141 -13.31 10.84 -16.77
N GLY A 142 -12.17 11.54 -16.73
CA GLY A 142 -11.93 12.76 -17.51
C GLY A 142 -12.07 12.53 -19.01
N TYR A 143 -11.52 11.43 -19.54
CA TYR A 143 -11.67 11.04 -20.94
C TYR A 143 -13.11 10.64 -21.28
N THR A 144 -13.77 9.83 -20.45
CA THR A 144 -15.16 9.42 -20.66
C THR A 144 -16.10 10.62 -20.62
N ASN A 145 -15.94 11.53 -19.66
CA ASN A 145 -16.76 12.75 -19.57
C ASN A 145 -16.54 13.66 -20.78
N ALA A 146 -15.30 13.82 -21.24
CA ALA A 146 -15.00 14.57 -22.46
C ALA A 146 -15.61 13.92 -23.71
N PHE A 147 -15.53 12.59 -23.81
CA PHE A 147 -16.12 11.83 -24.93
C PHE A 147 -17.65 11.90 -24.93
N THR A 148 -18.31 11.65 -23.80
CA THR A 148 -19.77 11.76 -23.66
C THR A 148 -20.24 13.18 -23.92
N SER A 149 -19.50 14.19 -23.46
CA SER A 149 -19.81 15.60 -23.75
C SER A 149 -19.72 15.88 -25.25
N ALA A 150 -18.64 15.46 -25.92
CA ALA A 150 -18.49 15.61 -27.37
C ALA A 150 -19.59 14.87 -28.16
N LEU A 151 -19.92 13.64 -27.75
CA LEU A 151 -20.99 12.85 -28.37
C LEU A 151 -22.36 13.51 -28.19
N SER A 152 -22.67 14.01 -26.99
CA SER A 152 -23.94 14.69 -26.71
C SER A 152 -24.12 15.95 -27.57
N VAL A 153 -23.03 16.69 -27.82
CA VAL A 153 -23.05 17.85 -28.72
C VAL A 153 -23.26 17.42 -30.16
N GLY A 154 -22.60 16.34 -30.60
CA GLY A 154 -22.78 15.77 -31.94
C GLY A 154 -24.19 15.24 -32.19
N VAL A 155 -24.80 14.55 -31.21
CA VAL A 155 -26.17 14.04 -31.29
C VAL A 155 -27.18 15.18 -31.30
N ASN A 156 -27.03 16.18 -30.43
CA ASN A 156 -27.88 17.38 -30.47
C ASN A 156 -27.75 18.08 -31.83
N TYR A 157 -26.54 18.29 -32.35
CA TYR A 157 -26.34 18.90 -33.66
C TYR A 157 -26.96 18.09 -34.81
N GLY A 158 -26.86 16.76 -34.78
CA GLY A 158 -27.48 15.86 -35.76
C GLY A 158 -29.01 15.88 -35.72
N ILE A 159 -29.61 15.97 -34.53
CA ILE A 159 -31.05 16.11 -34.35
C ILE A 159 -31.53 17.50 -34.82
N TYR A 160 -30.82 18.57 -34.46
CA TYR A 160 -31.16 19.93 -34.90
C TYR A 160 -31.03 20.08 -36.42
N THR A 161 -29.99 19.52 -37.06
CA THR A 161 -29.82 19.60 -38.53
C THR A 161 -30.74 18.64 -39.30
N GLY A 162 -31.05 17.47 -38.73
CA GLY A 162 -32.00 16.51 -39.31
C GLY A 162 -33.46 16.94 -39.23
N ALA A 163 -33.85 17.69 -38.19
CA ALA A 163 -35.21 18.19 -38.01
C ALA A 163 -35.59 19.30 -39.03
N PHE A 164 -34.62 20.02 -39.60
CA PHE A 164 -34.87 21.04 -40.63
C PHE A 164 -34.84 20.51 -42.08
N ASN A 165 -34.52 19.22 -42.31
CA ASN A 165 -34.42 18.64 -43.66
C ASN A 165 -35.53 17.61 -43.98
N GLN A 166 -36.64 17.61 -43.24
CA GLN A 166 -37.87 17.00 -43.75
C GLN A 166 -38.53 17.98 -44.73
N LYS A 167 -38.18 17.83 -46.02
CA LYS A 167 -38.93 18.41 -47.15
C LYS A 167 -40.42 18.19 -46.92
N ALA A 168 -41.18 19.28 -46.82
CA ALA A 168 -42.63 19.26 -46.83
C ALA A 168 -43.13 18.53 -48.10
N PRO A 169 -43.87 17.40 -47.98
CA PRO A 169 -44.57 16.86 -49.13
C PRO A 169 -45.74 17.79 -49.47
N GLN A 170 -45.71 18.28 -50.70
CA GLN A 170 -46.75 19.08 -51.33
C GLN A 170 -48.13 18.39 -51.16
N ARG A 171 -49.08 19.04 -50.50
CA ARG A 171 -50.51 18.71 -50.67
C ARG A 171 -51.12 19.73 -51.62
N ALA A 172 -51.08 19.39 -52.90
CA ALA A 172 -51.96 19.94 -53.91
C ALA A 172 -53.41 19.58 -53.53
N GLY A 173 -54.15 20.56 -53.03
CA GLY A 173 -55.62 20.48 -52.91
C GLY A 173 -56.25 20.86 -54.25
N LYS A 174 -56.60 19.85 -55.04
CA LYS A 174 -57.65 19.94 -56.06
C LYS A 174 -58.96 19.49 -55.41
N LEU A 175 -60.04 20.15 -55.85
CA LEU A 175 -61.47 19.96 -55.58
C LEU A 175 -62.01 20.71 -54.36
#